data_AF-A0A2N5VH83-F1
#
_entry.id   AF-A0A2N5VH83-F1
#
_cell.length_a   1.000
_cell.length_b   1.000
_cell.length_c   1.000
_cell.angle_alpha   90.00
_cell.angle_beta   90.00
_cell.angle_gamma   90.00
#
_symmetry.space_group_name_H-M   'P 1'
#
loop_
_entity.id
_entity.type
_entity.pdbx_description
1 polymer ?
#
loop_
_entity_poly.entity_id
_entity_poly.type
_entity_poly.pdbx_seq_one_letter_code
_entity_poly.pdbx_strand_id
1 'polypeptide(L)'
;MSNTQRIAQLQTTNRRQQKDIVELKGLLLLSADVVKLKADLQQDLLQIRQGIDAVNTSTHSRLETIRRGAARPSEDPVVKNSFEQLTNHFASDKHCILWIAGYFCLPEGKLGDGVFSYNWWRGLLGKNAAAQGLDASKGSLAAPFVVKELLSAKFFLQSIERTFSNHKEMEDSLKALKALKQGKETIEQLNIIFNSLLYLVDLSDASECEIYTDAIHPENVNLGLQRGGWSGVTNLDLRQAMAVSLANDVAKVLVLEQLRAKGITAKVEQQVLNLSNNRVIAPVP
;
A
#
# COMPACT_ATOMS: atom_id res chain seq x y z
N MET A 1 48.37 -21.07 69.25
CA MET A 1 48.94 -20.94 67.88
C MET A 1 50.25 -20.18 67.99
N SER A 2 51.31 -20.65 67.35
CA SER A 2 52.60 -19.93 67.32
C SER A 2 52.47 -18.67 66.45
N ASN A 3 53.07 -17.56 66.86
CA ASN A 3 53.07 -16.29 66.11
C ASN A 3 53.48 -16.50 64.64
N THR A 4 54.39 -17.45 64.38
CA THR A 4 54.85 -17.81 63.03
C THR A 4 53.74 -18.35 62.13
N GLN A 5 52.83 -19.18 62.65
CA GLN A 5 51.71 -19.73 61.87
C GLN A 5 50.70 -18.63 61.51
N ARG A 6 50.46 -17.70 62.43
CA ARG A 6 49.56 -16.56 62.20
C ARG A 6 50.13 -15.61 61.14
N ILE A 7 51.44 -15.39 61.12
CA ILE A 7 52.12 -14.59 60.11
C ILE A 7 52.00 -15.24 58.71
N ALA A 8 52.20 -16.55 58.61
CA ALA A 8 52.07 -17.26 57.33
C ALA A 8 50.64 -17.23 56.77
N GLN A 9 49.63 -17.35 57.63
CA GLN A 9 48.22 -17.20 57.24
C GLN A 9 47.89 -15.78 56.78
N LEU A 10 48.41 -14.76 57.47
CA LEU A 10 48.22 -13.36 57.07
C LEU A 10 48.89 -13.06 55.73
N GLN A 11 50.09 -13.59 55.47
CA GLN A 11 50.80 -13.40 54.21
C GLN A 11 50.07 -14.06 53.02
N THR A 12 49.53 -15.27 53.20
CA THR A 12 48.77 -15.95 52.16
C THR A 12 47.44 -15.26 51.87
N THR A 13 46.76 -14.78 52.91
CA THR A 13 45.52 -14.00 52.77
C THR A 13 45.77 -12.66 52.07
N ASN A 14 46.85 -11.96 52.44
CA ASN A 14 47.22 -10.68 51.84
C ASN A 14 47.56 -10.83 50.35
N ARG A 15 48.28 -11.89 49.96
CA ARG A 15 48.57 -12.19 48.54
C ARG A 15 47.29 -12.46 47.74
N ARG A 16 46.31 -13.17 48.32
CA ARG A 16 45.02 -13.44 47.68
C ARG A 16 44.24 -12.14 47.50
N GLN A 17 44.11 -11.33 48.56
CA GLN A 17 43.47 -10.02 48.50
C GLN A 17 44.11 -9.10 47.46
N GLN A 18 45.44 -9.12 47.33
CA GLN A 18 46.14 -8.33 46.33
C GLN A 18 45.79 -8.75 44.90
N LYS A 19 45.62 -10.06 44.65
CA LYS A 19 45.17 -10.57 43.35
C LYS A 19 43.74 -10.14 43.04
N ASP A 20 42.85 -10.26 44.02
CA ASP A 20 41.44 -9.87 43.88
C ASP A 20 41.32 -8.35 43.62
N ILE A 21 42.15 -7.53 44.26
CA ILE A 21 42.20 -6.07 44.03
C ILE A 21 42.61 -5.74 42.59
N VAL A 22 43.56 -6.47 42.01
CA VAL A 22 44.00 -6.26 40.63
C VAL A 22 42.88 -6.60 39.65
N GLU A 23 42.17 -7.71 39.89
CA GLU A 23 41.05 -8.15 39.07
C GLU A 23 39.86 -7.18 39.16
N LEU A 24 39.52 -6.71 40.37
CA LEU A 24 38.49 -5.69 40.59
C LEU A 24 38.81 -4.37 39.88
N LYS A 25 40.07 -3.95 39.84
CA LYS A 25 40.49 -2.76 39.07
C LYS A 25 40.29 -2.95 37.57
N GLY A 26 40.57 -4.14 37.05
CA GLY A 26 40.30 -4.47 35.64
C GLY A 26 38.81 -4.44 35.32
N LEU A 27 37.97 -5.00 36.18
CA LEU A 27 36.51 -4.98 36.03
C LEU A 27 35.93 -3.56 36.13
N LEU A 28 36.50 -2.72 37.01
CA LEU A 28 36.09 -1.32 37.13
C LEU A 28 36.36 -0.55 35.83
N LEU A 29 37.52 -0.77 35.19
CA LEU A 29 37.84 -0.15 33.91
C LEU A 29 36.86 -0.59 32.82
N LEU A 30 36.59 -1.90 32.74
CA LEU A 30 35.63 -2.47 31.78
C LEU A 30 34.22 -1.91 32.00
N SER A 31 33.83 -1.68 33.26
CA SER A 31 32.52 -1.10 33.59
C SER A 31 32.38 0.34 33.06
N ALA A 32 33.46 1.13 33.09
CA ALA A 32 33.47 2.48 32.55
C ALA A 32 33.28 2.48 31.03
N ASP A 33 33.95 1.55 30.33
CA ASP A 33 33.79 1.37 28.87
C ASP A 33 32.37 0.93 28.50
N VAL A 34 31.76 0.03 29.29
CA VAL A 34 30.36 -0.40 29.08
C VAL A 34 29.38 0.75 29.30
N VAL A 35 29.60 1.59 30.32
CA VAL A 35 28.77 2.78 30.57
C VAL A 35 28.87 3.77 29.42
N LYS A 36 30.09 4.01 28.90
CA LYS A 36 30.32 4.88 27.76
C LYS A 36 29.63 4.34 26.50
N LEU A 37 29.84 3.06 26.19
CA LEU A 37 29.23 2.40 25.03
C LEU A 37 27.69 2.41 25.11
N LYS A 38 27.12 2.26 26.31
CA LYS A 38 25.68 2.42 26.54
C LYS A 38 25.21 3.85 26.23
N ALA A 39 25.94 4.87 26.68
CA ALA A 39 25.59 6.26 26.41
C ALA A 39 25.67 6.59 24.91
N ASP A 40 26.70 6.10 24.22
CA ASP A 40 26.88 6.28 22.78
C ASP A 40 25.73 5.61 21.99
N LEU A 41 25.38 4.36 22.32
CA LEU A 41 24.23 3.68 21.70
C LEU A 41 22.90 4.39 21.96
N GLN A 42 22.69 4.92 23.17
CA GLN A 42 21.49 5.68 23.48
C GLN A 42 21.40 6.96 22.64
N GLN A 43 22.54 7.61 22.40
CA GLN A 43 22.63 8.80 21.56
C GLN A 43 22.38 8.46 20.07
N ASP A 44 22.96 7.38 19.57
CA ASP A 44 22.75 6.92 18.19
C ASP A 44 21.28 6.58 17.93
N LEU A 45 20.62 5.88 18.85
CA LEU A 45 19.19 5.59 18.76
C LEU A 45 18.33 6.86 18.75
N LEU A 46 18.74 7.89 19.51
CA LEU A 46 18.05 9.19 19.51
C LEU A 46 18.21 9.89 18.15
N GLN A 47 19.41 9.87 17.56
CA GLN A 47 19.66 10.45 16.24
C GLN A 47 18.89 9.72 15.14
N ILE A 48 18.84 8.38 15.19
CA ILE A 48 18.04 7.57 14.26
C ILE A 48 16.56 7.96 14.36
N ARG A 49 16.03 8.09 15.59
CA ARG A 49 14.64 8.51 15.80
C ARG A 49 14.37 9.90 15.22
N GLN A 50 15.24 10.88 15.47
CA GLN A 50 15.13 12.22 14.91
C GLN A 50 15.18 12.20 13.36
N GLY A 51 16.05 11.35 12.78
CA GLY A 51 16.11 11.13 11.34
C GLY A 51 14.81 10.55 10.78
N ILE A 52 14.22 9.56 11.46
CA ILE A 52 12.92 8.98 11.09
C ILE A 52 11.82 10.04 11.17
N ASP A 53 11.79 10.85 12.23
CA ASP A 53 10.79 11.91 12.39
C ASP A 53 10.92 12.99 11.30
N ALA A 54 12.15 13.34 10.92
CA ALA A 54 12.42 14.27 9.82
C ALA A 54 11.99 13.68 8.46
N VAL A 55 12.29 12.41 8.21
CA VAL A 55 11.84 11.69 6.99
C VAL A 55 10.31 11.59 6.96
N ASN A 56 9.66 11.27 8.08
CA ASN A 56 8.21 11.21 8.19
C ASN A 56 7.57 12.57 7.94
N THR A 57 8.10 13.64 8.53
CA THR A 57 7.61 15.01 8.32
C THR A 57 7.79 15.44 6.85
N SER A 58 8.95 15.14 6.26
CA SER A 58 9.23 15.40 4.84
C SER A 58 8.30 14.59 3.92
N THR A 59 8.08 13.32 4.23
CA THR A 59 7.20 12.42 3.48
C THR A 59 5.75 12.88 3.59
N HIS A 60 5.31 13.29 4.78
CA HIS A 60 3.99 13.86 4.98
C HIS A 60 3.82 15.16 4.19
N SER A 61 4.81 16.06 4.21
CA SER A 61 4.79 17.29 3.40
C SER A 61 4.77 17.00 1.89
N ARG A 62 5.54 16.01 1.43
CA ARG A 62 5.54 15.55 0.03
C ARG A 62 4.21 14.89 -0.34
N LEU A 63 3.64 14.07 0.53
CA LEU A 63 2.32 13.46 0.36
C LEU A 63 1.22 14.50 0.35
N GLU A 64 1.29 15.56 1.16
CA GLU A 64 0.35 16.68 1.13
C GLU A 64 0.52 17.56 -0.11
N THR A 65 1.75 17.66 -0.62
CA THR A 65 2.03 18.35 -1.90
C THR A 65 1.55 17.52 -3.08
N ILE A 66 1.71 16.20 -3.05
CA ILE A 66 1.14 15.26 -4.01
C ILE A 66 -0.37 15.23 -3.86
N ARG A 67 -0.94 15.30 -2.66
CA ARG A 67 -2.39 15.37 -2.42
C ARG A 67 -2.98 16.65 -2.99
N ARG A 68 -2.28 17.79 -2.86
CA ARG A 68 -2.64 19.06 -3.51
C ARG A 68 -2.36 19.09 -5.02
N GLY A 69 -1.35 18.36 -5.48
CA GLY A 69 -1.01 18.20 -6.89
C GLY A 69 -1.92 17.20 -7.63
N ALA A 70 -2.38 16.15 -6.94
CA ALA A 70 -3.35 15.14 -7.34
C ALA A 70 -4.79 15.58 -7.07
N ALA A 71 -4.99 16.64 -6.28
CA ALA A 71 -6.18 17.49 -6.36
C ALA A 71 -6.20 18.35 -7.65
N ARG A 72 -5.22 18.19 -8.54
CA ARG A 72 -5.46 18.34 -9.98
C ARG A 72 -5.70 16.94 -10.55
N PRO A 73 -6.89 16.64 -11.09
CA PRO A 73 -7.22 15.28 -11.47
C PRO A 73 -6.54 14.93 -12.80
N SER A 74 -5.66 13.93 -12.77
CA SER A 74 -5.53 12.95 -13.85
C SER A 74 -6.18 11.67 -13.33
N GLU A 75 -7.22 11.24 -14.05
CA GLU A 75 -8.11 10.09 -13.81
C GLU A 75 -9.34 10.33 -12.90
N ASP A 76 -10.50 10.12 -13.52
CA ASP A 76 -11.87 10.53 -13.15
C ASP A 76 -12.43 9.77 -11.94
N PRO A 77 -12.76 10.49 -10.86
CA PRO A 77 -14.17 10.60 -10.42
C PRO A 77 -14.57 12.05 -10.04
N VAL A 78 -13.65 13.01 -10.18
CA VAL A 78 -13.86 14.42 -9.78
C VAL A 78 -14.72 15.18 -10.78
N VAL A 79 -14.75 14.77 -12.04
CA VAL A 79 -15.55 15.45 -13.07
C VAL A 79 -17.04 15.32 -12.76
N LYS A 80 -17.51 14.16 -12.29
CA LYS A 80 -18.93 13.97 -11.95
C LYS A 80 -19.39 14.89 -10.80
N ASN A 81 -18.62 14.93 -9.70
CA ASN A 81 -18.94 15.79 -8.54
C ASN A 81 -18.75 17.30 -8.82
N SER A 82 -17.81 17.69 -9.68
CA SER A 82 -17.65 19.10 -10.08
C SER A 82 -18.73 19.54 -11.08
N PHE A 83 -19.20 18.64 -11.95
CA PHE A 83 -20.28 18.93 -12.89
C PHE A 83 -21.64 19.05 -12.23
N GLU A 84 -21.94 18.22 -11.23
CA GLU A 84 -23.18 18.32 -10.46
C GLU A 84 -23.32 19.70 -9.78
N GLN A 85 -22.20 20.33 -9.38
CA GLN A 85 -22.19 21.70 -8.86
C GLN A 85 -22.26 22.77 -9.96
N LEU A 86 -21.72 22.53 -11.16
CA LEU A 86 -21.62 23.51 -12.26
C LEU A 86 -22.88 23.64 -13.14
N THR A 87 -23.80 22.67 -13.12
CA THR A 87 -25.01 22.70 -13.96
C THR A 87 -25.91 23.93 -13.72
N ASN A 88 -25.87 24.52 -12.53
CA ASN A 88 -26.61 25.75 -12.20
C ASN A 88 -25.87 27.06 -12.56
N HIS A 89 -24.63 27.00 -13.05
CA HIS A 89 -23.81 28.18 -13.32
C HIS A 89 -23.76 28.60 -14.80
N PHE A 90 -24.27 27.78 -15.72
CA PHE A 90 -24.26 28.08 -17.15
C PHE A 90 -25.60 28.66 -17.61
N ALA A 91 -25.53 29.72 -18.43
CA ALA A 91 -26.72 30.38 -18.98
C ALA A 91 -27.51 29.50 -19.97
N SER A 92 -26.89 28.44 -20.53
CA SER A 92 -27.57 27.44 -21.37
C SER A 92 -26.73 26.18 -21.52
N ASP A 93 -27.36 25.08 -21.96
CA ASP A 93 -26.67 23.84 -22.35
C ASP A 93 -25.56 24.09 -23.37
N LYS A 94 -25.81 24.99 -24.33
CA LYS A 94 -24.81 25.40 -25.32
C LYS A 94 -23.57 26.01 -24.67
N HIS A 95 -23.73 26.87 -23.65
CA HIS A 95 -22.58 27.41 -22.91
C HIS A 95 -21.85 26.34 -22.11
N CYS A 96 -22.57 25.40 -21.50
CA CYS A 96 -21.95 24.28 -20.80
C CYS A 96 -21.12 23.43 -21.78
N ILE A 97 -21.67 23.03 -22.91
CA ILE A 97 -20.97 22.24 -23.94
C ILE A 97 -19.72 22.97 -24.45
N LEU A 98 -19.82 24.28 -24.73
CA LEU A 98 -18.69 25.08 -25.19
C LEU A 98 -17.60 25.20 -24.14
N TRP A 99 -17.96 25.32 -22.87
CA TRP A 99 -17.01 25.33 -21.76
C TRP A 99 -16.23 24.00 -21.67
N ILE A 100 -16.92 22.86 -21.79
CA ILE A 100 -16.30 21.53 -21.82
C ILE A 100 -15.39 21.38 -23.04
N ALA A 101 -15.88 21.78 -24.22
CA ALA A 101 -15.12 21.72 -25.46
C ALA A 101 -13.88 22.63 -25.43
N GLY A 102 -13.86 23.64 -24.56
CA GLY A 102 -12.67 24.46 -24.28
C GLY A 102 -11.46 23.63 -23.84
N TYR A 103 -11.68 22.50 -23.15
CA TYR A 103 -10.60 21.59 -22.73
C TYR A 103 -10.04 20.72 -23.88
N PHE A 104 -10.75 20.64 -25.00
CA PHE A 104 -10.24 19.97 -26.21
C PHE A 104 -9.33 20.88 -27.03
N CYS A 105 -9.26 22.17 -26.69
CA CYS A 105 -8.44 23.18 -27.34
C CYS A 105 -7.33 23.64 -26.40
N LEU A 106 -6.16 24.02 -26.92
CA LEU A 106 -5.10 24.59 -26.07
C LEU A 106 -5.49 25.99 -25.57
N PRO A 107 -4.96 26.45 -24.41
CA PRO A 107 -5.31 27.74 -23.79
C PRO A 107 -5.14 28.97 -24.68
N GLU A 108 -4.31 28.87 -25.72
CA GLU A 108 -3.98 29.95 -26.66
C GLU A 108 -4.87 29.95 -27.92
N GLY A 109 -5.88 29.08 -28.00
CA GLY A 109 -6.68 28.89 -29.21
C GLY A 109 -5.88 28.26 -30.37
N LYS A 110 -4.64 27.84 -30.12
CA LYS A 110 -3.80 27.12 -31.08
C LYS A 110 -4.27 25.68 -31.21
N LEU A 111 -4.20 25.16 -32.43
CA LEU A 111 -4.50 23.76 -32.73
C LEU A 111 -3.52 22.88 -31.93
N GLY A 112 -4.06 22.06 -31.04
CA GLY A 112 -3.31 20.93 -30.49
C GLY A 112 -3.11 19.95 -31.64
N ASP A 113 -1.93 19.98 -32.25
CA ASP A 113 -1.57 19.02 -33.28
C ASP A 113 -1.66 17.60 -32.66
N GLY A 114 -2.53 16.75 -33.23
CA GLY A 114 -2.65 15.34 -32.84
C GLY A 114 -3.60 14.95 -31.69
N VAL A 115 -4.44 15.83 -31.14
CA VAL A 115 -5.35 15.43 -30.04
C VAL A 115 -6.66 14.82 -30.54
N PHE A 116 -6.90 13.54 -30.27
CA PHE A 116 -8.11 12.79 -30.69
C PHE A 116 -9.42 13.46 -30.27
N SER A 117 -9.46 14.12 -29.10
CA SER A 117 -10.64 14.86 -28.61
C SER A 117 -10.95 16.10 -29.44
N TYR A 118 -9.93 16.81 -29.95
CA TYR A 118 -10.12 17.95 -30.85
C TYR A 118 -10.68 17.52 -32.20
N ASN A 119 -10.12 16.48 -32.81
CA ASN A 119 -10.57 15.96 -34.10
C ASN A 119 -12.02 15.46 -34.02
N TRP A 120 -12.36 14.77 -32.92
CA TRP A 120 -13.73 14.35 -32.63
C TRP A 120 -14.68 15.55 -32.51
N TRP A 121 -14.30 16.57 -31.72
CA TRP A 121 -15.09 17.80 -31.57
C TRP A 121 -15.30 18.54 -32.89
N ARG A 122 -14.27 18.66 -33.74
CA ARG A 122 -14.37 19.25 -35.08
C ARG A 122 -15.30 18.46 -35.99
N GLY A 123 -15.23 17.13 -35.95
CA GLY A 123 -16.15 16.26 -36.67
C GLY A 123 -17.60 16.46 -36.23
N LEU A 124 -17.83 16.62 -34.92
CA LEU A 124 -19.15 16.86 -34.36
C LEU A 124 -19.73 18.22 -34.80
N LEU A 125 -18.91 19.27 -34.85
CA LEU A 125 -19.30 20.58 -35.38
C LEU A 125 -19.60 20.54 -36.89
N GLY A 126 -18.83 19.77 -37.66
CA GLY A 126 -19.10 19.55 -39.08
C GLY A 126 -20.41 18.81 -39.33
N LYS A 127 -20.70 17.78 -38.51
CA LYS A 127 -21.99 17.08 -38.50
C LYS A 127 -23.15 18.03 -38.18
N ASN A 128 -22.95 18.94 -37.22
CA ASN A 128 -23.93 19.95 -36.86
C ASN A 128 -24.17 21.00 -37.97
N ALA A 129 -23.13 21.39 -38.69
CA ALA A 129 -23.25 22.27 -39.86
C ALA A 129 -24.01 21.58 -41.00
N ALA A 130 -23.66 20.32 -41.30
CA ALA A 130 -24.33 19.53 -42.33
C ALA A 130 -25.83 19.34 -42.03
N ALA A 131 -26.20 19.10 -40.76
CA ALA A 131 -27.60 19.01 -40.34
C ALA A 131 -28.41 20.31 -40.53
N GLN A 132 -27.73 21.45 -40.70
CA GLN A 132 -28.33 22.75 -40.99
C GLN A 132 -28.21 23.14 -42.47
N GLY A 133 -27.76 22.22 -43.34
CA GLY A 133 -27.53 22.50 -44.75
C GLY A 133 -26.31 23.41 -45.01
N LEU A 134 -25.43 23.59 -44.02
CA LEU A 134 -24.20 24.35 -44.15
C LEU A 134 -23.05 23.41 -44.57
N ASP A 135 -22.01 24.01 -45.14
CA ASP A 135 -20.77 23.32 -45.48
C ASP A 135 -20.13 22.69 -44.23
N ALA A 136 -19.93 21.37 -44.26
CA ALA A 136 -19.39 20.60 -43.14
C ALA A 136 -17.96 21.03 -42.74
N SER A 137 -17.21 21.64 -43.67
CA SER A 137 -15.89 22.20 -43.39
C SER A 137 -15.94 23.50 -42.57
N LYS A 138 -17.11 24.17 -42.54
CA LYS A 138 -17.36 25.43 -41.84
C LYS A 138 -18.09 25.24 -40.50
N GLY A 139 -17.75 24.16 -39.77
CA GLY A 139 -18.27 23.91 -38.44
C GLY A 139 -18.17 25.16 -37.55
N SER A 140 -19.33 25.72 -37.18
CA SER A 140 -19.42 27.03 -36.51
C SER A 140 -19.90 26.89 -35.07
N LEU A 141 -19.19 27.55 -34.15
CA LEU A 141 -19.60 27.68 -32.75
C LEU A 141 -20.79 28.63 -32.60
N ALA A 142 -20.96 29.58 -33.53
CA ALA A 142 -22.05 30.54 -33.54
C ALA A 142 -23.39 29.91 -33.98
N ALA A 143 -23.34 28.89 -34.84
CA ALA A 143 -24.53 28.21 -35.35
C ALA A 143 -25.34 27.53 -34.22
N PRO A 144 -26.67 27.43 -34.35
CA PRO A 144 -27.50 26.61 -33.46
C PRO A 144 -27.00 25.16 -33.38
N PHE A 145 -27.17 24.54 -32.22
CA PHE A 145 -26.89 23.12 -32.03
C PHE A 145 -28.17 22.33 -32.29
N VAL A 146 -28.16 21.51 -33.33
CA VAL A 146 -29.35 20.78 -33.82
C VAL A 146 -29.17 19.27 -33.78
N VAL A 147 -27.94 18.77 -33.72
CA VAL A 147 -27.65 17.34 -33.63
C VAL A 147 -27.90 16.83 -32.23
N LYS A 148 -28.42 15.60 -32.11
CA LYS A 148 -28.81 14.98 -30.82
C LYS A 148 -27.75 15.09 -29.73
N GLU A 149 -26.48 14.96 -30.12
CA GLU A 149 -25.33 15.00 -29.22
C GLU A 149 -25.06 16.40 -28.64
N LEU A 150 -25.54 17.47 -29.30
CA LEU A 150 -25.35 18.87 -28.90
C LEU A 150 -26.62 19.55 -28.37
N LEU A 151 -27.75 18.83 -28.32
CA LEU A 151 -29.03 19.37 -27.83
C LEU A 151 -29.02 19.63 -26.33
N SER A 152 -28.23 18.87 -25.55
CA SER A 152 -28.05 19.09 -24.12
C SER A 152 -26.65 18.68 -23.66
N ALA A 153 -26.19 19.27 -22.55
CA ALA A 153 -24.91 18.89 -21.94
C ALA A 153 -24.88 17.40 -21.56
N LYS A 154 -26.03 16.84 -21.18
CA LYS A 154 -26.17 15.40 -20.87
C LYS A 154 -25.88 14.51 -22.08
N PHE A 155 -26.49 14.79 -23.23
CA PHE A 155 -26.24 14.00 -24.45
C PHE A 155 -24.82 14.18 -24.97
N PHE A 156 -24.23 15.36 -24.74
CA PHE A 156 -22.85 15.63 -25.08
C PHE A 156 -21.88 14.78 -24.26
N LEU A 157 -22.03 14.76 -22.93
CA LEU A 157 -21.22 13.91 -22.03
C LEU A 157 -21.36 12.42 -22.35
N GLN A 158 -22.59 11.93 -22.58
CA GLN A 158 -22.80 10.55 -23.02
C GLN A 158 -22.09 10.23 -24.34
N SER A 159 -21.93 11.22 -25.22
CA SER A 159 -21.22 11.03 -26.50
C SER A 159 -19.70 11.02 -26.30
N ILE A 160 -19.19 11.78 -25.33
CA ILE A 160 -17.79 11.73 -24.90
C ILE A 160 -17.50 10.36 -24.28
N GLU A 161 -18.29 9.93 -23.30
CA GLU A 161 -18.16 8.61 -22.66
C GLU A 161 -18.18 7.51 -23.73
N ARG A 162 -19.19 7.46 -24.60
CA ARG A 162 -19.24 6.44 -25.67
C ARG A 162 -18.06 6.44 -26.64
N THR A 163 -17.38 7.58 -26.83
CA THR A 163 -16.27 7.65 -27.79
C THR A 163 -14.93 7.36 -27.12
N PHE A 164 -14.75 7.77 -25.86
CA PHE A 164 -13.48 7.73 -25.15
C PHE A 164 -13.42 6.72 -24.01
N SER A 165 -14.55 6.08 -23.65
CA SER A 165 -14.55 4.98 -22.69
C SER A 165 -13.69 3.83 -23.22
N ASN A 166 -12.86 3.27 -22.32
CA ASN A 166 -12.18 2.02 -22.62
C ASN A 166 -13.20 0.89 -22.65
N HIS A 167 -13.74 0.57 -23.83
CA HIS A 167 -14.69 -0.54 -23.99
C HIS A 167 -14.10 -1.93 -23.67
N LYS A 168 -12.80 -2.02 -23.39
CA LYS A 168 -12.10 -3.23 -22.97
C LYS A 168 -11.74 -3.24 -21.49
N GLU A 169 -12.17 -2.26 -20.70
CA GLU A 169 -11.79 -2.14 -19.29
C GLU A 169 -12.10 -3.41 -18.49
N MET A 170 -13.26 -4.03 -18.71
CA MET A 170 -13.62 -5.32 -18.09
C MET A 170 -12.70 -6.46 -18.55
N GLU A 171 -12.40 -6.57 -19.86
CA GLU A 171 -11.52 -7.61 -20.41
C GLU A 171 -10.07 -7.44 -19.94
N ASP A 172 -9.58 -6.20 -19.91
CA ASP A 172 -8.26 -5.82 -19.45
C ASP A 172 -8.13 -6.07 -17.95
N SER A 173 -9.16 -5.73 -17.16
CA SER A 173 -9.21 -6.01 -15.72
C SER A 173 -9.25 -7.51 -15.44
N LEU A 174 -10.04 -8.28 -16.17
CA LEU A 174 -10.07 -9.74 -16.05
C LEU A 174 -8.72 -10.36 -16.40
N LYS A 175 -8.06 -9.85 -17.46
CA LYS A 175 -6.73 -10.29 -17.87
C LYS A 175 -5.68 -9.96 -16.81
N ALA A 176 -5.72 -8.75 -16.24
CA ALA A 176 -4.85 -8.32 -15.15
C ALA A 176 -5.08 -9.17 -13.89
N LEU A 177 -6.34 -9.45 -13.54
CA LEU A 177 -6.72 -10.27 -12.39
C LEU A 177 -6.16 -11.71 -12.52
N LYS A 178 -6.30 -12.33 -13.70
CA LYS A 178 -5.75 -13.67 -13.97
C LYS A 178 -4.22 -13.71 -14.01
N ALA A 179 -3.59 -12.62 -14.41
CA ALA A 179 -2.13 -12.50 -14.44
C ALA A 179 -1.53 -12.10 -13.08
N LEU A 180 -2.36 -11.66 -12.13
CA LEU A 180 -1.90 -11.19 -10.83
C LEU A 180 -1.25 -12.32 -10.03
N LYS A 181 -0.08 -12.04 -9.47
CA LYS A 181 0.68 -12.94 -8.60
C LYS A 181 1.20 -12.15 -7.41
N GLN A 182 1.26 -12.80 -6.25
CA GLN A 182 1.69 -12.19 -4.98
C GLN A 182 3.13 -11.67 -5.03
N GLY A 183 4.00 -12.29 -5.84
CA GLY A 183 5.32 -11.73 -6.12
C GLY A 183 6.18 -11.49 -4.88
N LYS A 184 6.47 -10.22 -4.59
CA LYS A 184 7.21 -9.78 -3.38
C LYS A 184 6.31 -9.03 -2.41
N GLU A 185 5.07 -8.81 -2.81
CA GLU A 185 4.07 -8.03 -2.09
C GLU A 185 3.52 -8.84 -0.90
N THR A 186 3.11 -8.11 0.13
CA THR A 186 2.39 -8.71 1.26
C THR A 186 1.01 -9.18 0.80
N ILE A 187 0.43 -10.14 1.53
CA ILE A 187 -0.90 -10.67 1.20
C ILE A 187 -1.97 -9.56 1.29
N GLU A 188 -1.80 -8.60 2.19
CA GLU A 188 -2.67 -7.44 2.33
C GLU A 188 -2.60 -6.51 1.12
N GLN A 189 -1.38 -6.24 0.61
CA GLN A 189 -1.21 -5.44 -0.60
C GLN A 189 -1.79 -6.12 -1.83
N LEU A 190 -1.61 -7.44 -1.95
CA LEU A 190 -2.24 -8.22 -3.00
C LEU A 190 -3.77 -8.12 -2.91
N ASN A 191 -4.35 -8.25 -1.72
CA ASN A 191 -5.81 -8.16 -1.54
C ASN A 191 -6.37 -6.81 -1.97
N ILE A 192 -5.67 -5.71 -1.69
CA ILE A 192 -6.06 -4.37 -2.13
C ILE A 192 -6.10 -4.29 -3.66
N ILE A 193 -5.05 -4.78 -4.33
CA ILE A 193 -4.96 -4.76 -5.81
C ILE A 193 -6.00 -5.70 -6.41
N PHE A 194 -6.15 -6.90 -5.86
CA PHE A 194 -7.09 -7.92 -6.31
C PHE A 194 -8.54 -7.39 -6.24
N ASN A 195 -8.95 -6.83 -5.09
CA ASN A 195 -10.30 -6.33 -4.91
C ASN A 195 -10.58 -5.13 -5.83
N SER A 196 -9.59 -4.27 -6.05
CA SER A 196 -9.74 -3.13 -6.98
C SER A 196 -10.00 -3.58 -8.42
N LEU A 197 -9.32 -4.65 -8.88
CA LEU A 197 -9.56 -5.23 -10.20
C LEU A 197 -10.88 -6.00 -10.27
N LEU A 198 -11.27 -6.67 -9.18
CA LEU A 198 -12.50 -7.46 -9.12
C LEU A 198 -13.76 -6.59 -9.27
N TYR A 199 -13.77 -5.37 -8.72
CA TYR A 199 -14.90 -4.43 -8.90
C TYR A 199 -15.24 -4.09 -10.36
N LEU A 200 -14.31 -4.33 -11.28
CA LEU A 200 -14.47 -4.04 -12.71
C LEU A 200 -14.88 -5.27 -13.54
N VAL A 201 -15.13 -6.41 -12.89
CA VAL A 201 -15.35 -7.71 -13.54
C VAL A 201 -16.53 -8.44 -12.91
N ASP A 202 -17.41 -9.00 -13.74
CA ASP A 202 -18.48 -9.89 -13.27
C ASP A 202 -17.97 -11.34 -13.22
N LEU A 203 -17.75 -11.87 -12.01
CA LEU A 203 -17.37 -13.27 -11.75
C LEU A 203 -18.33 -13.91 -10.73
N SER A 204 -18.34 -15.24 -10.69
CA SER A 204 -18.99 -15.98 -9.59
C SER A 204 -18.03 -16.09 -8.41
N ASP A 205 -18.54 -16.11 -7.17
CA ASP A 205 -17.76 -16.26 -5.93
C ASP A 205 -16.77 -17.45 -6.00
N ALA A 206 -17.15 -18.54 -6.68
CA ALA A 206 -16.30 -19.70 -6.89
C ALA A 206 -15.09 -19.38 -7.78
N SER A 207 -15.32 -18.70 -8.91
CA SER A 207 -14.26 -18.27 -9.83
C SER A 207 -13.33 -17.23 -9.20
N GLU A 208 -13.85 -16.33 -8.39
CA GLU A 208 -13.05 -15.38 -7.61
C GLU A 208 -12.08 -16.10 -6.68
N CYS A 209 -12.60 -17.08 -5.94
CA CYS A 209 -11.82 -17.90 -5.01
C CYS A 209 -10.74 -18.73 -5.72
N GLU A 210 -11.01 -19.25 -6.92
CA GLU A 210 -10.04 -19.97 -7.74
C GLU A 210 -8.92 -19.05 -8.23
N ILE A 211 -9.27 -17.92 -8.86
CA ILE A 211 -8.29 -16.94 -9.36
C ILE A 211 -7.45 -16.38 -8.21
N TYR A 212 -8.05 -16.15 -7.05
CA TYR A 212 -7.34 -15.72 -5.85
C TYR A 212 -6.36 -16.79 -5.35
N THR A 213 -6.75 -18.06 -5.36
CA THR A 213 -5.87 -19.18 -4.97
C THR A 213 -4.64 -19.26 -5.88
N ASP A 214 -4.82 -19.00 -7.17
CA ASP A 214 -3.72 -18.95 -8.14
C ASP A 214 -2.82 -17.72 -7.99
N ALA A 215 -3.35 -16.63 -7.41
CA ALA A 215 -2.64 -15.37 -7.23
C ALA A 215 -1.70 -15.39 -6.01
N ILE A 216 -2.05 -16.10 -4.94
CA ILE A 216 -1.27 -16.11 -3.70
C ILE A 216 -0.07 -17.07 -3.73
N HIS A 217 0.85 -16.92 -2.78
CA HIS A 217 1.97 -17.85 -2.60
C HIS A 217 1.48 -19.28 -2.33
N PRO A 218 2.01 -20.30 -3.06
CA PRO A 218 1.63 -21.70 -2.87
C PRO A 218 1.82 -22.22 -1.45
N GLU A 219 2.80 -21.69 -0.69
CA GLU A 219 3.06 -22.06 0.70
C GLU A 219 1.85 -21.77 1.60
N ASN A 220 1.15 -20.66 1.36
CA ASN A 220 -0.05 -20.29 2.11
C ASN A 220 -1.19 -21.25 1.79
N VAL A 221 -1.39 -21.58 0.50
CA VAL A 221 -2.39 -22.54 0.05
C VAL A 221 -2.13 -23.92 0.65
N ASN A 222 -0.88 -24.39 0.56
CA ASN A 222 -0.47 -25.71 1.07
C ASN A 222 -0.69 -25.82 2.58
N LEU A 223 -0.35 -24.77 3.35
CA LEU A 223 -0.61 -24.75 4.79
C LEU A 223 -2.13 -24.79 5.09
N GLY A 224 -2.93 -24.07 4.31
CA GLY A 224 -4.39 -24.09 4.40
C GLY A 224 -4.98 -25.47 4.08
N LEU A 225 -4.46 -26.15 3.06
CA LEU A 225 -4.86 -27.51 2.71
C LEU A 225 -4.47 -28.52 3.81
N GLN A 226 -3.27 -28.40 4.37
CA GLN A 226 -2.80 -29.26 5.48
C GLN A 226 -3.62 -29.08 6.76
N ARG A 227 -4.01 -27.84 7.08
CA ARG A 227 -4.85 -27.53 8.25
C ARG A 227 -6.32 -27.83 8.03
N GLY A 228 -6.73 -28.04 6.77
CA GLY A 228 -8.11 -28.23 6.37
C GLY A 228 -8.89 -26.91 6.30
N GLY A 229 -10.06 -26.96 5.67
CA GLY A 229 -10.95 -25.82 5.53
C GLY A 229 -10.75 -25.01 4.24
N TRP A 230 -9.53 -24.92 3.70
CA TRP A 230 -9.23 -24.12 2.50
C TRP A 230 -10.18 -24.40 1.32
N SER A 231 -10.35 -25.68 0.97
CA SER A 231 -11.20 -26.10 -0.15
C SER A 231 -12.70 -25.81 0.04
N GLY A 232 -13.16 -25.67 1.28
CA GLY A 232 -14.57 -25.46 1.62
C GLY A 232 -14.99 -23.99 1.70
N VAL A 233 -14.06 -23.04 1.69
CA VAL A 233 -14.38 -21.62 1.80
C VAL A 233 -14.75 -21.05 0.44
N THR A 234 -16.04 -20.97 0.11
CA THR A 234 -16.50 -20.46 -1.21
C THR A 234 -16.68 -18.95 -1.26
N ASN A 235 -16.55 -18.25 -0.14
CA ASN A 235 -16.67 -16.79 -0.06
C ASN A 235 -15.28 -16.14 -0.05
N LEU A 236 -15.08 -15.15 -0.92
CA LEU A 236 -13.78 -14.51 -1.13
C LEU A 236 -13.27 -13.79 0.13
N ASP A 237 -14.12 -13.06 0.87
CA ASP A 237 -13.72 -12.34 2.08
C ASP A 237 -13.18 -13.31 3.14
N LEU A 238 -13.88 -14.41 3.35
CA LEU A 238 -13.44 -15.47 4.26
C LEU A 238 -12.14 -16.12 3.78
N ARG A 239 -11.97 -16.27 2.46
CA ARG A 239 -10.75 -16.85 1.87
C ARG A 239 -9.55 -15.92 2.00
N GLN A 240 -9.74 -14.61 1.82
CA GLN A 240 -8.73 -13.58 2.04
C GLN A 240 -8.33 -13.48 3.51
N ALA A 241 -9.30 -13.51 4.43
CA ALA A 241 -9.04 -13.51 5.87
C ALA A 241 -8.22 -14.75 6.30
N MET A 242 -8.56 -15.92 5.76
CA MET A 242 -7.80 -17.15 5.99
C MET A 242 -6.38 -17.05 5.43
N ALA A 243 -6.20 -16.52 4.22
CA ALA A 243 -4.89 -16.33 3.60
C ALA A 243 -3.98 -15.41 4.43
N VAL A 244 -4.52 -14.34 5.01
CA VAL A 244 -3.79 -13.45 5.94
C VAL A 244 -3.34 -14.20 7.19
N SER A 245 -4.21 -15.01 7.80
CA SER A 245 -3.84 -15.82 8.97
C SER A 245 -2.75 -16.83 8.62
N LEU A 246 -2.83 -17.47 7.45
CA LEU A 246 -1.86 -18.48 7.00
C LEU A 246 -0.50 -17.85 6.70
N ALA A 247 -0.47 -16.69 6.01
CA ALA A 247 0.77 -15.97 5.71
C ALA A 247 1.54 -15.58 6.97
N ASN A 248 0.84 -15.11 8.01
CA ASN A 248 1.43 -14.80 9.31
C ASN A 248 2.05 -16.04 9.98
N ASP A 249 1.42 -17.20 9.84
CA ASP A 249 1.93 -18.44 10.41
C ASP A 249 3.11 -19.01 9.61
N VAL A 250 3.08 -18.91 8.27
CA VAL A 250 4.23 -19.25 7.42
C VAL A 250 5.44 -18.40 7.79
N ALA A 251 5.25 -17.09 8.00
CA ALA A 251 6.33 -16.20 8.43
C ALA A 251 6.93 -16.62 9.78
N LYS A 252 6.09 -17.01 10.76
CA LYS A 252 6.56 -17.54 12.06
C LYS A 252 7.35 -18.84 11.89
N VAL A 253 6.87 -19.77 11.06
CA VAL A 253 7.54 -21.05 10.81
C VAL A 253 8.92 -20.83 10.19
N LEU A 254 9.03 -19.95 9.19
CA LEU A 254 10.31 -19.63 8.55
C LEU A 254 11.32 -19.02 9.53
N VAL A 255 10.87 -18.15 10.46
CA VAL A 255 11.73 -17.60 11.52
C VAL A 255 12.21 -18.72 12.46
N LEU A 256 11.34 -19.63 12.87
CA LEU A 256 11.70 -20.76 13.73
C LEU A 256 12.70 -21.71 13.06
N GLU A 257 12.52 -22.00 11.77
CA GLU A 257 13.44 -22.83 10.99
C GLU A 257 14.82 -22.18 10.83
N GLN A 258 14.87 -20.86 10.60
CA GLN A 258 16.13 -20.12 10.56
C GLN A 258 16.86 -20.14 11.93
N LEU A 259 16.13 -20.04 13.04
CA LEU A 259 16.71 -20.13 14.38
C LEU A 259 17.24 -21.54 14.66
N ARG A 260 16.53 -22.58 14.21
CA ARG A 260 16.95 -23.98 14.30
C ARG A 260 18.21 -24.24 13.46
N ALA A 261 18.27 -23.72 12.24
CA ALA A 261 19.42 -23.85 11.34
C ALA A 261 20.68 -23.14 11.88
N LYS A 262 20.51 -22.07 12.66
CA LYS A 262 21.62 -21.36 13.34
C LYS A 262 22.10 -22.06 14.63
N GLY A 263 21.59 -23.25 14.96
CA GLY A 263 22.04 -24.04 16.11
C GLY A 263 21.63 -23.48 17.47
N ILE A 264 20.65 -22.57 17.52
CA ILE A 264 20.14 -21.97 18.77
C ILE A 264 19.09 -22.90 19.38
N THR A 265 19.42 -24.17 19.60
CA THR A 265 18.44 -25.16 20.09
C THR A 265 18.52 -25.43 21.59
N ALA A 266 19.56 -25.01 22.31
CA ALA A 266 19.70 -25.43 23.71
C ALA A 266 19.19 -24.44 24.79
N LYS A 267 19.02 -23.14 24.49
CA LYS A 267 18.66 -22.13 25.52
C LYS A 267 17.25 -21.53 25.41
N VAL A 268 16.60 -21.61 24.26
CA VAL A 268 15.29 -20.97 24.05
C VAL A 268 14.13 -21.87 24.48
N GLU A 269 14.25 -23.19 24.33
CA GLU A 269 13.22 -24.14 24.81
C GLU A 269 13.01 -24.03 26.33
N GLN A 270 14.07 -23.76 27.09
CA GLN A 270 13.99 -23.60 28.55
C GLN A 270 13.35 -22.26 28.98
N GLN A 271 13.46 -21.20 28.17
CA GLN A 271 12.82 -19.90 28.48
C GLN A 271 11.35 -19.87 28.07
N VAL A 272 10.96 -20.55 26.99
CA VAL A 272 9.55 -20.64 26.56
C VAL A 272 8.74 -21.53 27.51
N LEU A 273 9.31 -22.66 27.98
CA LEU A 273 8.67 -23.51 28.99
C LEU A 273 8.50 -22.80 30.35
N ASN A 274 9.46 -21.95 30.74
CA ASN A 274 9.39 -21.18 31.98
C ASN A 274 8.37 -20.02 31.92
N LEU A 275 8.05 -19.49 30.73
CA LEU A 275 7.00 -18.48 30.56
C LEU A 275 5.58 -19.07 30.68
N SER A 276 5.39 -20.35 30.35
CA SER A 276 4.12 -21.07 30.53
C SER A 276 3.84 -21.50 31.98
N ASN A 277 4.86 -21.69 32.82
CA ASN A 277 4.69 -22.14 34.21
C ASN A 277 4.36 -21.01 35.21
N ASN A 278 4.45 -19.73 34.81
CA ASN A 278 4.11 -18.60 35.68
C ASN A 278 2.65 -18.13 35.60
N ARG A 279 1.76 -18.89 34.95
CA ARG A 279 0.30 -18.77 35.13
C ARG A 279 -0.22 -19.86 36.06
N VAL A 280 0.33 -19.95 37.27
CA VAL A 280 -0.38 -20.63 38.36
C VAL A 280 -1.34 -19.62 38.97
N ILE A 281 -2.62 -19.98 38.89
CA ILE A 281 -3.78 -19.33 39.47
C ILE A 281 -3.49 -19.07 40.95
N ALA A 282 -3.48 -17.79 41.34
CA ALA A 282 -3.56 -17.42 42.76
C ALA A 282 -4.97 -17.78 43.28
N PRO A 283 -5.11 -18.50 44.40
CA PRO A 283 -6.39 -18.65 45.05
C PRO A 283 -6.78 -17.33 45.72
N VAL A 284 -8.01 -16.89 45.46
CA VAL A 284 -8.61 -15.70 46.06
C VAL A 284 -8.99 -16.02 47.51
N PRO A 285 -8.62 -15.20 48.51
CA PRO A 285 -9.14 -15.29 49.87
C PRO A 285 -10.58 -14.75 49.97
#